data_AF-A0A833A0T2-F1
#
_entry.id   AF-A0A833A0T2-F1
#
_cell.length_a   1.000
_cell.length_b   1.000
_cell.length_c   1.000
_cell.angle_alpha   90.00
_cell.angle_beta   90.00
_cell.angle_gamma   90.00
#
_symmetry.space_group_name_H-M   'P 1'
#
loop_
_entity.id
_entity.type
_entity.pdbx_description
1 polymer ?
#
loop_
_entity_poly.entity_id
_entity_poly.type
_entity_poly.pdbx_seq_one_letter_code
_entity_poly.pdbx_strand_id
1 'polypeptide(L)'
;GQLLGVGIVLSRAFGVDATIMTLIAPLLVLLYSSFGGMKSITWTQVAQYIVLISAYWLPIVLISHLWNPVPHIAYGQHVEEVDKVVMELKGHAWTEPFWRTYANGTGQLNWLLSTLALMLGTMGLPHVLMRFYTVPSVRDARKSVAWSLFFISLLYLTAPVYAALAGEKEYQLYAMVKQLDGQPIDVVKQELMKEPWVKKWMEAGLIKLVDKNGDGIFQYEEDDLSIHKDIAVLGLPDMYGLGAVIASIILVGGISAALSTADGLILAMTTAATRDIYKSIINPRATEKKELTVARISMVAIAFISGTLAYLMASNPVIKAYIAKTVAWAFAFAASTLTPAMILGLHWKRATKEGAIAGMIVGLAVAVPYVVGVSLGYMEPVSIAGQKIGTIAWGVIGFIVNIVVNIIVSLMTSEPPKKVQELVEQIKVPVKR
;
A
#
# COMPACT_ATOMS: atom_id res chain seq x y z
N GLY A 1 -7.36 -1.48 -6.39
CA GLY A 1 -6.13 -0.98 -5.74
C GLY A 1 -5.04 -0.79 -6.77
N GLN A 2 -4.12 -1.74 -6.90
CA GLN A 2 -2.95 -1.59 -7.80
C GLN A 2 -3.32 -1.37 -9.27
N LEU A 3 -4.33 -2.08 -9.80
CA LEU A 3 -4.82 -1.88 -11.16
C LEU A 3 -5.43 -0.49 -11.41
N LEU A 4 -6.05 0.12 -10.39
CA LEU A 4 -6.50 1.52 -10.47
C LEU A 4 -5.29 2.45 -10.55
N GLY A 5 -4.26 2.21 -9.74
CA GLY A 5 -2.99 2.93 -9.82
C GLY A 5 -2.38 2.86 -11.22
N VAL A 6 -2.30 1.65 -11.82
CA VAL A 6 -1.86 1.48 -13.21
C VAL A 6 -2.70 2.35 -14.16
N GLY A 7 -4.03 2.33 -14.03
CA GLY A 7 -4.93 3.13 -14.85
C GLY A 7 -4.70 4.64 -14.74
N ILE A 8 -4.46 5.16 -13.53
CA ILE A 8 -4.15 6.58 -13.28
C ILE A 8 -2.83 6.97 -13.97
N VAL A 9 -1.79 6.15 -13.84
CA VAL A 9 -0.50 6.48 -14.44
C VAL A 9 -0.55 6.35 -15.97
N LEU A 10 -1.23 5.33 -16.52
CA LEU A 10 -1.42 5.18 -17.96
C LEU A 10 -2.28 6.30 -18.55
N SER A 11 -3.32 6.73 -17.84
CA SER A 11 -4.14 7.89 -18.22
C SER A 11 -3.27 9.11 -18.45
N ARG A 12 -2.31 9.35 -17.56
CA ARG A 12 -1.36 10.45 -17.71
C ARG A 12 -0.41 10.29 -18.88
N ALA A 13 0.04 9.07 -19.17
CA ALA A 13 0.96 8.78 -20.28
C ALA A 13 0.30 8.93 -21.65
N PHE A 14 -0.95 8.50 -21.78
CA PHE A 14 -1.66 8.44 -23.05
C PHE A 14 -2.72 9.54 -23.24
N GLY A 15 -3.01 10.34 -22.21
CA GLY A 15 -4.04 11.39 -22.28
C GLY A 15 -5.47 10.85 -22.37
N VAL A 16 -5.71 9.62 -21.92
CA VAL A 16 -7.02 8.96 -21.95
C VAL A 16 -7.58 8.90 -20.53
N ASP A 17 -8.91 8.86 -20.38
CA ASP A 17 -9.57 8.75 -19.08
C ASP A 17 -9.05 7.58 -18.21
N ALA A 18 -8.86 7.85 -16.92
CA ALA A 18 -8.32 6.89 -15.94
C ALA A 18 -9.22 5.67 -15.74
N THR A 19 -10.52 5.80 -15.90
CA THR A 19 -11.49 4.70 -15.79
C THR A 19 -11.29 3.70 -16.93
N ILE A 20 -11.11 4.22 -18.16
CA ILE A 20 -10.85 3.41 -19.36
C ILE A 20 -9.48 2.72 -19.23
N MET A 21 -8.46 3.47 -18.83
CA MET A 21 -7.11 2.92 -18.66
C MET A 21 -7.03 1.87 -17.55
N THR A 22 -7.84 2.00 -16.50
CA THR A 22 -7.98 0.98 -15.45
C THR A 22 -8.58 -0.32 -15.99
N LEU A 23 -9.50 -0.25 -16.95
CA LEU A 23 -10.08 -1.43 -17.60
C LEU A 23 -9.08 -2.15 -18.52
N ILE A 24 -8.16 -1.40 -19.14
CA ILE A 24 -7.11 -1.94 -20.02
C ILE A 24 -5.94 -2.52 -19.22
N ALA A 25 -5.66 -2.00 -18.03
CA ALA A 25 -4.52 -2.42 -17.19
C ALA A 25 -4.41 -3.95 -16.98
N PRO A 26 -5.47 -4.71 -16.67
CA PRO A 26 -5.42 -6.16 -16.55
C PRO A 26 -4.98 -6.87 -17.84
N LEU A 27 -5.39 -6.37 -19.01
CA LEU A 27 -5.00 -6.95 -20.30
C LEU A 27 -3.50 -6.79 -20.52
N LEU A 28 -2.94 -5.61 -20.19
CA LEU A 28 -1.49 -5.39 -20.22
C LEU A 28 -0.77 -6.34 -19.27
N VAL A 29 -1.32 -6.53 -18.06
CA VAL A 29 -0.76 -7.47 -17.09
C VAL A 29 -0.76 -8.90 -17.61
N LEU A 30 -1.87 -9.35 -18.17
CA LEU A 30 -1.98 -10.69 -18.76
C LEU A 30 -1.02 -10.86 -19.94
N LEU A 31 -0.89 -9.87 -20.82
CA LEU A 31 -0.02 -9.95 -21.98
C LEU A 31 1.42 -10.23 -21.58
N TYR A 32 1.99 -9.55 -20.57
CA TYR A 32 3.37 -9.85 -20.18
C TYR A 32 3.48 -11.08 -19.24
N SER A 33 2.47 -11.36 -18.42
CA SER A 33 2.52 -12.44 -17.42
C SER A 33 2.32 -13.83 -18.04
N SER A 34 1.52 -13.93 -19.10
CA SER A 34 1.12 -15.20 -19.70
C SER A 34 2.22 -15.86 -20.54
N PHE A 35 3.14 -15.07 -21.11
CA PHE A 35 4.28 -15.57 -21.89
C PHE A 35 5.53 -15.87 -21.04
N GLY A 36 5.58 -15.42 -19.77
CA GLY A 36 6.74 -15.54 -18.89
C GLY A 36 6.62 -16.68 -17.87
N GLY A 37 7.57 -17.62 -17.85
CA GLY A 37 7.77 -18.48 -16.68
C GLY A 37 8.34 -17.68 -15.48
N MET A 38 8.31 -18.24 -14.26
CA MET A 38 8.81 -17.56 -13.03
C MET A 38 10.20 -16.92 -13.18
N LYS A 39 11.09 -17.53 -13.97
CA LYS A 39 12.43 -16.98 -14.26
C LYS A 39 12.38 -15.72 -15.12
N SER A 40 11.54 -15.68 -16.15
CA SER A 40 11.36 -14.51 -17.01
C SER A 40 10.77 -13.34 -16.21
N ILE A 41 9.75 -13.65 -15.40
CA ILE A 41 9.10 -12.70 -14.49
C ILE A 41 10.09 -12.09 -13.50
N THR A 42 11.03 -12.89 -12.99
CA THR A 42 12.05 -12.38 -12.05
C THR A 42 12.94 -11.32 -12.72
N TRP A 43 13.36 -11.54 -13.97
CA TRP A 43 14.20 -10.57 -14.69
C TRP A 43 13.46 -9.31 -15.09
N THR A 44 12.18 -9.42 -15.49
CA THR A 44 11.36 -8.24 -15.77
C THR A 44 11.14 -7.41 -14.51
N GLN A 45 10.89 -8.05 -13.36
CA GLN A 45 10.75 -7.36 -12.08
C GLN A 45 12.04 -6.68 -11.63
N VAL A 46 13.21 -7.27 -11.88
CA VAL A 46 14.51 -6.61 -11.61
C VAL A 46 14.65 -5.35 -12.47
N ALA A 47 14.37 -5.43 -13.78
CA ALA A 47 14.45 -4.27 -14.66
C ALA A 47 13.46 -3.16 -14.25
N GLN A 48 12.20 -3.52 -13.97
CA GLN A 48 11.17 -2.61 -13.48
C GLN A 48 11.58 -1.95 -12.16
N TYR A 49 12.21 -2.71 -11.26
CA TYR A 49 12.68 -2.18 -10.00
C TYR A 49 13.81 -1.17 -10.18
N ILE A 50 14.80 -1.45 -11.04
CA ILE A 50 15.89 -0.51 -11.36
C ILE A 50 15.33 0.80 -11.91
N VAL A 51 14.36 0.71 -12.83
CA VAL A 51 13.67 1.87 -13.40
C VAL A 51 12.91 2.64 -12.32
N LEU A 52 12.12 1.94 -11.50
CA LEU A 52 11.36 2.52 -10.39
C LEU A 52 12.27 3.28 -9.41
N ILE A 53 13.32 2.63 -8.90
CA ILE A 53 14.14 3.23 -7.85
C ILE A 53 14.96 4.41 -8.38
N SER A 54 15.44 4.31 -9.62
CA SER A 54 16.16 5.41 -10.29
C SER A 54 15.22 6.60 -10.53
N ALA A 55 14.01 6.33 -11.04
CA ALA A 55 13.00 7.36 -11.26
C ALA A 55 12.53 8.02 -9.95
N TYR A 56 12.45 7.25 -8.86
CA TYR A 56 12.07 7.76 -7.55
C TYR A 56 13.17 8.63 -6.92
N TRP A 57 14.45 8.33 -7.14
CA TRP A 57 15.55 9.10 -6.56
C TRP A 57 15.95 10.32 -7.36
N LEU A 58 15.89 10.24 -8.69
CA LEU A 58 16.33 11.31 -9.59
C LEU A 58 15.78 12.72 -9.25
N PRO A 59 14.46 12.95 -9.11
CA PRO A 59 13.94 14.30 -8.89
C PRO A 59 14.42 14.88 -7.57
N ILE A 60 14.53 14.05 -6.54
CA ILE A 60 14.97 14.50 -5.23
C ILE A 60 16.43 14.89 -5.25
N VAL A 61 17.29 14.11 -5.91
CA VAL A 61 18.72 14.47 -6.04
C VAL A 61 18.86 15.81 -6.77
N LEU A 62 18.05 16.04 -7.81
CA LEU A 62 18.08 17.27 -8.58
C LEU A 62 17.54 18.47 -7.80
N ILE A 63 16.40 18.34 -7.13
CA ILE A 63 15.82 19.39 -6.27
C ILE A 63 16.76 19.67 -5.11
N SER A 64 17.29 18.62 -4.47
CA SER A 64 18.23 18.75 -3.37
C SER A 64 19.50 19.46 -3.81
N HIS A 65 20.08 19.14 -4.96
CA HIS A 65 21.32 19.78 -5.42
C HIS A 65 21.19 21.30 -5.62
N LEU A 66 19.97 21.83 -5.75
CA LEU A 66 19.73 23.28 -5.74
C LEU A 66 20.07 23.93 -4.38
N TRP A 67 20.09 23.16 -3.28
CA TRP A 67 20.20 23.66 -1.90
C TRP A 67 21.25 22.93 -1.03
N ASN A 68 21.33 21.59 -1.11
CA ASN A 68 22.26 20.73 -0.38
C ASN A 68 22.46 19.38 -1.11
N PRO A 69 23.68 18.83 -1.26
CA PRO A 69 23.92 17.57 -1.96
C PRO A 69 23.28 16.32 -1.31
N VAL A 70 22.82 16.39 -0.05
CA VAL A 70 22.16 15.27 0.65
C VAL A 70 20.68 15.60 0.91
N PRO A 71 19.74 14.96 0.19
CA PRO A 71 18.32 15.29 0.30
C PRO A 71 17.68 15.10 1.67
N HIS A 72 18.19 14.12 2.41
CA HIS A 72 17.71 13.83 3.77
C HIS A 72 18.09 14.93 4.77
N ILE A 73 19.11 15.73 4.47
CA ILE A 73 19.52 16.87 5.29
C ILE A 73 18.76 18.13 4.87
N ALA A 74 18.52 18.32 3.56
CA ALA A 74 17.74 19.43 3.01
C ALA A 74 16.28 19.46 3.50
N TYR A 75 15.73 18.29 3.86
CA TYR A 75 14.35 18.12 4.31
C TYR A 75 13.96 19.02 5.49
N GLY A 76 14.85 19.24 6.47
CA GLY A 76 14.51 19.99 7.68
C GLY A 76 14.05 21.43 7.40
N GLN A 77 14.66 22.10 6.42
CA GLN A 77 14.29 23.47 6.04
C GLN A 77 12.89 23.53 5.43
N HIS A 78 12.53 22.55 4.60
CA HIS A 78 11.23 22.47 3.94
C HIS A 78 10.12 22.16 4.96
N VAL A 79 10.43 21.40 6.01
CA VAL A 79 9.50 21.20 7.14
C VAL A 79 9.20 22.51 7.86
N GLU A 80 10.22 23.33 8.12
CA GLU A 80 10.04 24.64 8.76
C GLU A 80 9.20 25.59 7.90
N GLU A 81 9.37 25.55 6.58
CA GLU A 81 8.55 26.35 5.65
C GLU A 81 7.09 25.89 5.64
N VAL A 82 6.85 24.59 5.59
CA VAL A 82 5.50 24.03 5.74
C VAL A 82 4.89 24.47 7.07
N ASP A 83 5.63 24.39 8.18
CA ASP A 83 5.13 24.78 9.50
C ASP A 83 4.71 26.24 9.56
N LYS A 84 5.47 27.15 8.92
CA LYS A 84 5.10 28.57 8.83
C LYS A 84 3.76 28.77 8.13
N VAL A 85 3.60 28.18 6.95
CA VAL A 85 2.35 28.29 6.16
C VAL A 85 1.18 27.65 6.91
N VAL A 86 1.41 26.52 7.56
CA VAL A 86 0.38 25.77 8.30
C VAL A 86 -0.10 26.52 9.54
N MET A 87 0.80 27.23 10.23
CA MET A 87 0.43 28.13 11.32
C MET A 87 -0.47 29.27 10.83
N GLU A 88 -0.22 29.83 9.65
CA GLU A 88 -1.10 30.84 9.03
C GLU A 88 -2.47 30.26 8.61
N LEU A 89 -2.49 28.98 8.23
CA LEU A 89 -3.70 28.23 7.92
C LEU A 89 -4.44 27.73 9.17
N LYS A 90 -3.91 27.96 10.40
CA LYS A 90 -4.44 27.44 11.68
C LYS A 90 -4.60 25.91 11.70
N GLY A 91 -3.77 25.19 10.96
CA GLY A 91 -3.82 23.74 10.81
C GLY A 91 -2.79 22.97 11.66
N HIS A 92 -2.86 21.64 11.58
CA HIS A 92 -1.90 20.72 12.21
C HIS A 92 -1.24 19.83 11.15
N ALA A 93 -0.54 20.36 10.16
CA ALA A 93 -0.10 19.58 8.98
C ALA A 93 0.55 18.22 9.28
N TRP A 94 1.54 18.19 10.18
CA TRP A 94 2.27 16.95 10.48
C TRP A 94 1.57 16.03 11.49
N THR A 95 0.70 16.59 12.34
CA THR A 95 0.04 15.85 13.42
C THR A 95 -1.44 15.58 13.15
N GLU A 96 -2.02 16.12 12.08
CA GLU A 96 -3.39 15.90 11.62
C GLU A 96 -3.72 14.39 11.51
N PRO A 97 -2.83 13.52 11.02
CA PRO A 97 -3.08 12.08 11.03
C PRO A 97 -3.33 11.46 12.42
N PHE A 98 -2.82 12.07 13.48
CA PHE A 98 -3.00 11.61 14.87
C PHE A 98 -4.32 12.03 15.49
N TRP A 99 -4.95 13.08 14.96
CA TRP A 99 -6.18 13.67 15.50
C TRP A 99 -7.41 13.30 14.68
N ARG A 100 -7.25 13.12 13.37
CA ARG A 100 -8.36 12.76 12.48
C ARG A 100 -8.89 11.36 12.77
N THR A 101 -10.18 11.18 12.54
CA THR A 101 -10.80 9.85 12.60
C THR A 101 -10.20 8.96 11.52
N TYR A 102 -9.64 7.82 11.92
CA TYR A 102 -9.05 6.84 11.01
C TYR A 102 -9.61 5.45 11.31
N ALA A 103 -10.20 4.82 10.28
CA ALA A 103 -10.83 3.49 10.39
C ALA A 103 -11.85 3.38 11.54
N ASN A 104 -12.65 4.44 11.73
CA ASN A 104 -13.63 4.60 12.82
C ASN A 104 -13.04 4.78 14.23
N GLY A 105 -11.71 4.85 14.39
CA GLY A 105 -11.07 5.20 15.65
C GLY A 105 -10.57 6.64 15.68
N THR A 106 -10.23 7.14 16.87
CA THR A 106 -9.71 8.49 17.10
C THR A 106 -8.47 8.46 17.99
N GLY A 107 -7.56 9.42 17.79
CA GLY A 107 -6.38 9.61 18.62
C GLY A 107 -5.12 8.86 18.17
N GLN A 108 -4.00 9.24 18.80
CA GLN A 108 -2.65 8.75 18.54
C GLN A 108 -2.51 7.23 18.71
N LEU A 109 -3.16 6.66 19.74
CA LEU A 109 -3.11 5.24 20.03
C LEU A 109 -3.76 4.43 18.89
N ASN A 110 -4.91 4.89 18.39
CA ASN A 110 -5.55 4.25 17.24
C ASN A 110 -4.67 4.30 15.99
N TRP A 111 -4.02 5.44 15.73
CA TRP A 111 -3.11 5.57 14.60
C TRP A 111 -1.92 4.61 14.73
N LEU A 112 -1.28 4.55 15.90
CA LEU A 112 -0.12 3.69 16.16
C LEU A 112 -0.48 2.21 16.06
N LEU A 113 -1.59 1.79 16.68
CA LEU A 113 -2.07 0.42 16.59
C LEU A 113 -2.50 0.05 15.18
N SER A 114 -3.10 0.98 14.42
CA SER A 114 -3.45 0.73 13.02
C SER A 114 -2.21 0.51 12.17
N THR A 115 -1.18 1.36 12.33
CA THR A 115 0.10 1.20 11.64
C THR A 115 0.75 -0.13 12.00
N LEU A 116 0.78 -0.50 13.28
CA LEU A 116 1.29 -1.79 13.73
C LEU A 116 0.49 -2.96 13.15
N ALA A 117 -0.84 -2.88 13.12
CA ALA A 117 -1.68 -3.92 12.51
C ALA A 117 -1.39 -4.10 11.02
N LEU A 118 -1.18 -3.01 10.28
CA LEU A 118 -0.79 -3.10 8.86
C LEU A 118 0.58 -3.76 8.70
N MET A 119 1.56 -3.40 9.53
CA MET A 119 2.89 -4.02 9.51
C MET A 119 2.82 -5.52 9.84
N LEU A 120 2.15 -5.89 10.93
CA LEU A 120 1.95 -7.28 11.31
C LEU A 120 1.22 -8.05 10.20
N GLY A 121 0.15 -7.46 9.65
CA GLY A 121 -0.60 -8.04 8.54
C GLY A 121 0.26 -8.33 7.32
N THR A 122 1.13 -7.39 6.93
CA THR A 122 2.06 -7.60 5.79
C THR A 122 3.04 -8.74 6.04
N MET A 123 3.51 -8.90 7.28
CA MET A 123 4.44 -9.96 7.67
C MET A 123 3.81 -11.36 7.55
N GLY A 124 2.52 -11.49 7.85
CA GLY A 124 1.81 -12.78 7.79
C GLY A 124 1.46 -13.29 6.38
N LEU A 125 1.66 -12.49 5.33
CA LEU A 125 1.24 -12.84 3.97
C LEU A 125 2.32 -13.65 3.21
N PRO A 126 2.01 -14.85 2.68
CA PRO A 126 3.01 -15.78 2.13
C PRO A 126 3.67 -15.35 0.80
N HIS A 127 3.16 -14.30 0.16
CA HIS A 127 3.58 -13.85 -1.17
C HIS A 127 5.10 -13.55 -1.31
N VAL A 128 5.76 -13.06 -0.25
CA VAL A 128 7.21 -12.82 -0.25
C VAL A 128 7.99 -14.11 0.01
N LEU A 129 7.51 -14.96 0.93
CA LEU A 129 8.18 -16.21 1.31
C LEU A 129 8.35 -17.16 0.12
N MET A 130 7.35 -17.23 -0.77
CA MET A 130 7.40 -18.10 -1.96
C MET A 130 8.55 -17.77 -2.91
N ARG A 131 9.08 -16.53 -2.88
CA ARG A 131 10.19 -16.11 -3.74
C ARG A 131 11.54 -16.66 -3.27
N PHE A 132 11.67 -17.05 -2.00
CA PHE A 132 12.90 -17.68 -1.50
C PHE A 132 13.03 -19.14 -1.92
N TYR A 133 11.94 -19.79 -2.37
CA TYR A 133 11.97 -21.18 -2.83
C TYR A 133 12.73 -21.39 -4.15
N THR A 134 13.03 -20.33 -4.88
CA THR A 134 13.80 -20.39 -6.12
C THR A 134 15.29 -20.13 -5.91
N VAL A 135 15.73 -19.81 -4.69
CA VAL A 135 17.12 -19.50 -4.37
C VAL A 135 17.89 -20.80 -4.08
N PRO A 136 19.05 -21.04 -4.71
CA PRO A 136 19.78 -22.30 -4.59
C PRO A 136 20.44 -22.52 -3.23
N SER A 137 20.74 -21.45 -2.47
CA SER A 137 21.43 -21.54 -1.19
C SER A 137 20.88 -20.60 -0.11
N VAL A 138 21.01 -21.00 1.15
CA VAL A 138 20.63 -20.17 2.32
C VAL A 138 21.49 -18.90 2.40
N ARG A 139 22.77 -18.98 2.00
CA ARG A 139 23.67 -17.83 1.98
C ARG A 139 23.20 -16.77 0.99
N ASP A 140 22.79 -17.20 -0.20
CA ASP A 140 22.29 -16.29 -1.24
C ASP A 140 20.93 -15.72 -0.86
N ALA A 141 20.08 -16.50 -0.18
CA ALA A 141 18.82 -16.00 0.36
C ALA A 141 19.06 -14.87 1.39
N ARG A 142 20.01 -15.04 2.31
CA ARG A 142 20.37 -13.98 3.29
C ARG A 142 20.94 -12.73 2.63
N LYS A 143 21.81 -12.88 1.64
CA LYS A 143 22.33 -11.75 0.85
C LYS A 143 21.21 -11.03 0.12
N SER A 144 20.28 -11.78 -0.48
CA SER A 144 19.11 -11.22 -1.14
C SER A 144 18.24 -10.43 -0.16
N VAL A 145 17.99 -10.95 1.05
CA VAL A 145 17.28 -10.20 2.11
C VAL A 145 18.02 -8.91 2.46
N ALA A 146 19.34 -8.94 2.64
CA ALA A 146 20.12 -7.75 2.97
C ALA A 146 20.02 -6.67 1.87
N TRP A 147 20.13 -7.05 0.60
CA TRP A 147 19.91 -6.14 -0.52
C TRP A 147 18.48 -5.61 -0.57
N SER A 148 17.47 -6.46 -0.37
CA SER A 148 16.08 -6.03 -0.30
C SER A 148 15.84 -5.02 0.84
N LEU A 149 16.46 -5.24 2.01
CA LEU A 149 16.38 -4.30 3.14
C LEU A 149 17.07 -2.97 2.85
N PHE A 150 18.21 -2.98 2.17
CA PHE A 150 18.88 -1.75 1.72
C PHE A 150 18.03 -0.95 0.72
N PHE A 151 17.43 -1.65 -0.24
CA PHE A 151 16.63 -1.03 -1.29
C PHE A 151 15.26 -0.52 -0.81
N ILE A 152 14.64 -1.23 0.13
CA ILE A 152 13.39 -0.77 0.74
C ILE A 152 13.63 0.39 1.71
N SER A 153 14.75 0.41 2.43
CA SER A 153 15.12 1.56 3.27
C SER A 153 15.38 2.80 2.43
N LEU A 154 16.04 2.64 1.28
CA LEU A 154 16.26 3.71 0.30
C LEU A 154 14.96 4.36 -0.19
N LEU A 155 13.86 3.61 -0.25
CA LEU A 155 12.54 4.13 -0.59
C LEU A 155 11.88 4.80 0.64
N TYR A 156 11.81 4.10 1.78
CA TYR A 156 11.07 4.59 2.94
C TYR A 156 11.73 5.76 3.67
N LEU A 157 13.06 5.87 3.67
CA LEU A 157 13.76 7.03 4.23
C LEU A 157 13.56 8.29 3.38
N THR A 158 13.31 8.08 2.09
CA THR A 158 13.11 9.13 1.09
C THR A 158 11.65 9.59 0.99
N ALA A 159 10.69 8.74 1.39
CA ALA A 159 9.26 9.08 1.35
C ALA A 159 8.86 10.32 2.19
N PRO A 160 9.38 10.52 3.42
CA PRO A 160 9.19 11.77 4.14
C PRO A 160 9.70 12.98 3.37
N VAL A 161 10.85 12.85 2.68
CA VAL A 161 11.43 13.95 1.88
C VAL A 161 10.46 14.39 0.79
N TYR A 162 9.87 13.44 0.06
CA TYR A 162 8.78 13.74 -0.89
C TYR A 162 7.61 14.45 -0.22
N ALA A 163 7.19 13.99 0.96
CA ALA A 163 6.05 14.55 1.67
C ALA A 163 6.28 16.02 2.07
N ALA A 164 7.48 16.43 2.47
CA ALA A 164 7.74 17.86 2.70
C ALA A 164 7.87 18.66 1.42
N LEU A 165 8.59 18.17 0.40
CA LEU A 165 8.76 18.93 -0.84
C LEU A 165 7.42 19.15 -1.56
N ALA A 166 6.63 18.10 -1.68
CA ALA A 166 5.29 18.21 -2.24
C ALA A 166 4.35 19.00 -1.32
N GLY A 167 4.43 18.75 0.00
CA GLY A 167 3.64 19.44 1.00
C GLY A 167 3.87 20.95 1.00
N GLU A 168 5.10 21.41 0.86
CA GLU A 168 5.46 22.84 0.76
C GLU A 168 4.66 23.51 -0.36
N LYS A 169 4.67 22.92 -1.56
CA LYS A 169 3.96 23.44 -2.74
C LYS A 169 2.45 23.32 -2.61
N GLU A 170 1.98 22.25 -1.98
CA GLU A 170 0.56 22.01 -1.70
C GLU A 170 0.01 23.05 -0.71
N TYR A 171 0.70 23.29 0.41
CA TYR A 171 0.30 24.28 1.41
C TYR A 171 0.43 25.72 0.90
N GLN A 172 1.43 26.01 0.06
CA GLN A 172 1.50 27.29 -0.66
C GLN A 172 0.26 27.51 -1.56
N LEU A 173 -0.19 26.46 -2.25
CA LEU A 173 -1.42 26.53 -3.05
C LEU A 173 -2.65 26.77 -2.16
N TYR A 174 -2.76 26.07 -1.02
CA TYR A 174 -3.84 26.33 -0.04
C TYR A 174 -3.81 27.77 0.49
N ALA A 175 -2.63 28.32 0.78
CA ALA A 175 -2.49 29.71 1.22
C ALA A 175 -2.88 30.71 0.13
N MET A 176 -2.51 30.46 -1.13
CA MET A 176 -2.92 31.27 -2.28
C MET A 176 -4.44 31.25 -2.45
N VAL A 177 -5.07 30.07 -2.36
CA VAL A 177 -6.53 29.93 -2.48
C VAL A 177 -7.25 30.65 -1.34
N LYS A 178 -6.71 30.62 -0.12
CA LYS A 178 -7.24 31.37 1.02
C LYS A 178 -7.16 32.90 0.82
N GLN A 179 -6.15 33.41 0.12
CA GLN A 179 -6.07 34.85 -0.19
C GLN A 179 -7.11 35.30 -1.23
N LEU A 180 -7.63 34.36 -2.02
CA LEU A 180 -8.65 34.59 -3.05
C LEU A 180 -10.07 34.30 -2.53
N ASP A 181 -10.22 34.14 -1.22
CA ASP A 181 -11.50 33.90 -0.56
C ASP A 181 -12.51 35.01 -0.86
N GLY A 182 -13.75 34.62 -1.22
CA GLY A 182 -14.82 35.53 -1.60
C GLY A 182 -14.79 36.03 -3.05
N GLN A 183 -13.87 35.53 -3.89
CA GLN A 183 -13.85 35.85 -5.32
C GLN A 183 -14.69 34.87 -6.15
N PRO A 184 -15.18 35.27 -7.35
CA PRO A 184 -15.84 34.34 -8.25
C PRO A 184 -14.95 33.15 -8.59
N ILE A 185 -15.50 31.94 -8.60
CA ILE A 185 -14.71 30.70 -8.76
C ILE A 185 -13.91 30.67 -10.07
N ASP A 186 -14.42 31.30 -11.12
CA ASP A 186 -13.73 31.38 -12.41
C ASP A 186 -12.50 32.29 -12.36
N VAL A 187 -12.52 33.34 -11.53
CA VAL A 187 -11.35 34.20 -11.27
C VAL A 187 -10.31 33.42 -10.48
N VAL A 188 -10.73 32.70 -9.45
CA VAL A 188 -9.83 31.82 -8.67
C VAL A 188 -9.18 30.77 -9.56
N LYS A 189 -9.96 30.11 -10.44
CA LYS A 189 -9.43 29.16 -11.43
C LYS A 189 -8.40 29.81 -12.35
N GLN A 190 -8.66 31.00 -12.87
CA GLN A 190 -7.72 31.72 -13.75
C GLN A 190 -6.42 32.08 -13.02
N GLU A 191 -6.53 32.53 -11.77
CA GLU A 191 -5.37 32.90 -10.96
C GLU A 191 -4.51 31.67 -10.64
N LEU A 192 -5.14 30.56 -10.26
CA LEU A 192 -4.46 29.28 -10.04
C LEU A 192 -3.78 28.75 -11.30
N MET A 193 -4.42 28.90 -12.47
CA MET A 193 -3.86 28.46 -13.75
C MET A 193 -2.65 29.28 -14.21
N LYS A 194 -2.27 30.37 -13.52
CA LYS A 194 -1.00 31.07 -13.77
C LYS A 194 0.20 30.21 -13.39
N GLU A 195 0.06 29.36 -12.37
CA GLU A 195 1.08 28.39 -11.99
C GLU A 195 1.10 27.24 -13.02
N PRO A 196 2.22 27.03 -13.75
CA PRO A 196 2.25 26.06 -14.85
C PRO A 196 1.91 24.63 -14.44
N TRP A 197 2.35 24.23 -13.24
CA TRP A 197 2.05 22.90 -12.71
C TRP A 197 0.57 22.77 -12.32
N VAL A 198 -0.01 23.79 -11.67
CA VAL A 198 -1.42 23.78 -11.26
C VAL A 198 -2.32 23.68 -12.49
N LYS A 199 -2.07 24.50 -13.52
CA LYS A 199 -2.80 24.44 -14.79
C LYS A 199 -2.83 23.03 -15.36
N LYS A 200 -1.67 22.40 -15.45
CA LYS A 200 -1.50 21.06 -16.01
C LYS A 200 -2.28 20.00 -15.23
N TRP A 201 -2.28 20.08 -13.90
CA TRP A 201 -2.99 19.11 -13.04
C TRP A 201 -4.49 19.41 -12.88
N MET A 202 -4.92 20.65 -13.11
CA MET A 202 -6.34 21.01 -13.27
C MET A 202 -6.91 20.51 -14.60
N GLU A 203 -6.18 20.67 -15.70
CA GLU A 203 -6.56 20.12 -17.02
C GLU A 203 -6.66 18.58 -17.00
N ALA A 204 -5.78 17.92 -16.23
CA ALA A 204 -5.85 16.48 -15.99
C ALA A 204 -7.00 16.05 -15.05
N GLY A 205 -7.73 17.01 -14.45
CA GLY A 205 -8.82 16.75 -13.52
C GLY A 205 -8.39 16.17 -12.17
N LEU A 206 -7.13 16.34 -11.79
CA LEU A 206 -6.57 15.84 -10.52
C LEU A 206 -6.42 16.93 -9.46
N ILE A 207 -6.50 18.21 -9.87
CA ILE A 207 -6.79 19.35 -8.99
C ILE A 207 -8.19 19.86 -9.36
N LYS A 208 -9.08 19.93 -8.39
CA LYS A 208 -10.46 20.40 -8.59
C LYS A 208 -10.83 21.42 -7.53
N LEU A 209 -11.46 22.51 -7.98
CA LEU A 209 -12.22 23.40 -7.12
C LEU A 209 -13.67 22.95 -7.16
N VAL A 210 -14.21 22.57 -6.01
CA VAL A 210 -15.60 22.11 -5.85
C VAL A 210 -16.34 23.17 -5.06
N ASP A 211 -17.19 23.92 -5.78
CA ASP A 211 -18.22 24.76 -5.20
C ASP A 211 -19.30 23.85 -4.60
N LYS A 212 -19.42 23.86 -3.26
CA LYS A 212 -20.38 23.02 -2.55
C LYS A 212 -21.74 23.68 -2.40
N ASN A 213 -21.79 25.00 -2.32
CA ASN A 213 -23.02 25.75 -2.05
C ASN A 213 -23.71 26.23 -3.35
N GLY A 214 -23.00 26.17 -4.48
CA GLY A 214 -23.49 26.48 -5.82
C GLY A 214 -23.65 27.97 -6.10
N ASP A 215 -23.05 28.84 -5.29
CA ASP A 215 -23.21 30.30 -5.39
C ASP A 215 -22.27 30.95 -6.42
N GLY A 216 -21.31 30.19 -6.98
CA GLY A 216 -20.34 30.66 -7.95
C GLY A 216 -19.21 31.52 -7.36
N ILE A 217 -19.15 31.65 -6.04
CA ILE A 217 -18.13 32.37 -5.27
C ILE A 217 -17.31 31.33 -4.52
N PHE A 218 -15.99 31.38 -4.65
CA PHE A 218 -15.15 30.48 -3.90
C PHE A 218 -15.05 30.93 -2.44
N GLN A 219 -15.46 30.06 -1.52
CA GLN A 219 -15.38 30.28 -0.08
C GLN A 219 -14.45 29.24 0.57
N TYR A 220 -13.33 29.68 1.15
CA TYR A 220 -12.27 28.77 1.62
C TYR A 220 -12.74 27.79 2.71
N GLU A 221 -13.69 28.18 3.56
CA GLU A 221 -14.20 27.31 4.64
C GLU A 221 -15.29 26.33 4.17
N GLU A 222 -16.04 26.68 3.12
CA GLU A 222 -17.20 25.89 2.64
C GLU A 222 -16.84 25.02 1.43
N ASP A 223 -16.10 25.57 0.49
CA ASP A 223 -15.68 24.92 -0.75
C ASP A 223 -14.43 24.08 -0.58
N ASP A 224 -14.23 23.14 -1.50
CA ASP A 224 -13.14 22.17 -1.40
C ASP A 224 -12.12 22.37 -2.54
N LEU A 225 -10.86 22.56 -2.16
CA LEU A 225 -9.71 22.37 -3.05
C LEU A 225 -9.26 20.92 -2.94
N SER A 226 -9.76 20.09 -3.85
CA SER A 226 -9.41 18.68 -3.92
C SER A 226 -8.15 18.47 -4.76
N ILE A 227 -7.03 18.19 -4.09
CA ILE A 227 -5.77 17.77 -4.70
C ILE A 227 -5.64 16.25 -4.59
N HIS A 228 -5.49 15.57 -5.74
CA HIS A 228 -5.32 14.12 -5.74
C HIS A 228 -3.95 13.76 -5.13
N LYS A 229 -3.95 12.93 -4.08
CA LYS A 229 -2.75 12.60 -3.28
C LYS A 229 -1.59 12.01 -4.09
N ASP A 230 -1.89 11.33 -5.20
CA ASP A 230 -0.86 10.75 -6.08
C ASP A 230 -0.01 11.83 -6.80
N ILE A 231 -0.47 13.09 -6.84
CA ILE A 231 0.29 14.23 -7.38
C ILE A 231 1.57 14.46 -6.57
N ALA A 232 1.61 14.13 -5.28
CA ALA A 232 2.77 14.41 -4.43
C ALA A 232 4.09 13.81 -4.99
N VAL A 233 4.02 12.64 -5.62
CA VAL A 233 5.19 12.00 -6.24
C VAL A 233 5.23 12.28 -7.74
N LEU A 234 4.10 12.11 -8.45
CA LEU A 234 4.05 12.24 -9.91
C LEU A 234 4.20 13.68 -10.41
N GLY A 235 3.75 14.64 -9.61
CA GLY A 235 3.74 16.07 -9.89
C GLY A 235 4.96 16.82 -9.40
N LEU A 236 5.81 16.21 -8.57
CA LEU A 236 7.00 16.88 -8.03
C LEU A 236 7.90 17.53 -9.10
N PRO A 237 8.17 16.89 -10.25
CA PRO A 237 8.94 17.54 -11.33
C PRO A 237 8.26 18.77 -11.91
N ASP A 238 6.93 18.75 -12.00
CA ASP A 238 6.16 19.86 -12.52
C ASP A 238 6.15 21.00 -11.49
N MET A 239 5.98 20.69 -10.20
CA MET A 239 6.00 21.65 -9.08
C MET A 239 7.32 22.43 -8.98
N TYR A 240 8.45 21.79 -9.28
CA TYR A 240 9.79 22.40 -9.25
C TYR A 240 10.35 22.74 -10.64
N GLY A 241 9.56 22.59 -11.70
CA GLY A 241 9.97 22.98 -13.05
C GLY A 241 11.14 22.18 -13.64
N LEU A 242 11.33 20.91 -13.24
CA LEU A 242 12.44 20.05 -13.69
C LEU A 242 12.37 19.64 -15.17
N GLY A 243 11.32 20.03 -15.89
CA GLY A 243 11.15 19.78 -17.32
C GLY A 243 10.57 18.41 -17.69
N ALA A 244 10.19 18.28 -18.97
CA ALA A 244 9.38 17.16 -19.46
C ALA A 244 10.10 15.80 -19.41
N VAL A 245 11.43 15.79 -19.56
CA VAL A 245 12.22 14.54 -19.56
C VAL A 245 12.17 13.89 -18.18
N ILE A 246 12.39 14.67 -17.11
CA ILE A 246 12.37 14.16 -15.74
C ILE A 246 10.95 13.76 -15.34
N ALA A 247 9.94 14.57 -15.70
CA ALA A 247 8.53 14.21 -15.51
C ALA A 247 8.17 12.87 -16.19
N SER A 248 8.69 12.61 -17.40
CA SER A 248 8.47 11.35 -18.11
C SER A 248 9.17 10.17 -17.44
N ILE A 249 10.39 10.35 -16.93
CA ILE A 249 11.11 9.29 -16.19
C ILE A 249 10.33 8.86 -14.95
N ILE A 250 9.77 9.80 -14.20
CA ILE A 250 8.95 9.51 -13.01
C ILE A 250 7.65 8.83 -13.37
N LEU A 251 7.02 9.24 -14.47
CA LEU A 251 5.85 8.56 -14.99
C LEU A 251 6.16 7.10 -15.34
N VAL A 252 7.27 6.85 -16.04
CA VAL A 252 7.74 5.49 -16.36
C VAL A 252 8.05 4.70 -15.10
N GLY A 253 8.65 5.33 -14.08
CA GLY A 253 8.87 4.72 -12.76
C GLY A 253 7.56 4.32 -12.06
N GLY A 254 6.55 5.20 -12.08
CA GLY A 254 5.22 4.95 -11.54
C GLY A 254 4.50 3.80 -12.25
N ILE A 255 4.57 3.75 -13.59
CA ILE A 255 4.03 2.64 -14.39
C ILE A 255 4.75 1.34 -14.01
N SER A 256 6.08 1.38 -13.92
CA SER A 256 6.90 0.22 -13.57
C SER A 256 6.54 -0.33 -12.19
N ALA A 257 6.33 0.54 -11.20
CA ALA A 257 5.91 0.17 -9.85
C ALA A 257 4.54 -0.50 -9.80
N ALA A 258 3.56 0.13 -10.45
CA ALA A 258 2.19 -0.34 -10.44
C ALA A 258 2.05 -1.68 -11.20
N LEU A 259 2.71 -1.81 -12.36
CA LEU A 259 2.71 -3.05 -13.14
C LEU A 259 3.43 -4.18 -12.41
N SER A 260 4.61 -3.92 -11.83
CA SER A 260 5.38 -4.95 -11.11
C SER A 260 4.62 -5.52 -9.92
N THR A 261 3.89 -4.67 -9.19
CA THR A 261 3.08 -5.11 -8.04
C THR A 261 1.84 -5.86 -8.51
N ALA A 262 1.16 -5.39 -9.56
CA ALA A 262 0.00 -6.06 -10.13
C ALA A 262 0.35 -7.46 -10.64
N ASP A 263 1.50 -7.62 -11.33
CA ASP A 263 2.06 -8.91 -11.74
C ASP A 263 2.19 -9.86 -10.54
N GLY A 264 2.96 -9.42 -9.53
CA GLY A 264 3.34 -10.25 -8.41
C GLY A 264 2.13 -10.73 -7.62
N LEU A 265 1.10 -9.89 -7.48
CA LEU A 265 -0.14 -10.25 -6.81
C LEU A 265 -0.98 -11.22 -7.66
N ILE A 266 -1.11 -11.00 -8.97
CA ILE A 266 -1.82 -11.94 -9.85
C ILE A 266 -1.14 -13.29 -9.83
N LEU A 267 0.19 -13.35 -9.95
CA LEU A 267 0.96 -14.58 -9.86
C LEU A 267 0.78 -15.28 -8.51
N ALA A 268 0.83 -14.54 -7.41
CA ALA A 268 0.63 -15.09 -6.06
C ALA A 268 -0.77 -15.69 -5.92
N MET A 269 -1.82 -14.97 -6.38
CA MET A 269 -3.20 -15.46 -6.36
C MET A 269 -3.40 -16.67 -7.27
N THR A 270 -2.81 -16.67 -8.48
CA THR A 270 -2.82 -17.81 -9.39
C THR A 270 -2.13 -19.02 -8.78
N THR A 271 -1.00 -18.82 -8.09
CA THR A 271 -0.26 -19.89 -7.42
C THR A 271 -1.07 -20.47 -6.27
N ALA A 272 -1.72 -19.64 -5.45
CA ALA A 272 -2.61 -20.09 -4.40
C ALA A 272 -3.81 -20.88 -4.96
N ALA A 273 -4.45 -20.36 -6.02
CA ALA A 273 -5.56 -21.04 -6.68
C ALA A 273 -5.15 -22.41 -7.28
N THR A 274 -3.93 -22.50 -7.81
CA THR A 274 -3.47 -23.72 -8.50
C THR A 274 -2.85 -24.74 -7.53
N ARG A 275 -1.91 -24.33 -6.68
CA ARG A 275 -1.18 -25.23 -5.80
C ARG A 275 -1.93 -25.50 -4.51
N ASP A 276 -2.42 -24.45 -3.85
CA ASP A 276 -3.01 -24.56 -2.51
C ASP A 276 -4.47 -25.03 -2.58
N ILE A 277 -5.21 -24.66 -3.62
CA ILE A 277 -6.60 -25.10 -3.81
C ILE A 277 -6.68 -26.26 -4.79
N TYR A 278 -6.35 -26.06 -6.07
CA TYR A 278 -6.59 -27.08 -7.08
C TYR A 278 -5.76 -28.35 -6.85
N LYS A 279 -4.44 -28.24 -6.67
CA LYS A 279 -3.58 -29.41 -6.50
C LYS A 279 -3.71 -30.00 -5.11
N SER A 280 -3.72 -29.18 -4.05
CA SER A 280 -3.77 -29.73 -2.68
C SER A 280 -5.14 -30.30 -2.29
N ILE A 281 -6.25 -29.72 -2.78
CA ILE A 281 -7.60 -30.06 -2.31
C ILE A 281 -8.43 -30.75 -3.40
N ILE A 282 -8.46 -30.21 -4.62
CA ILE A 282 -9.39 -30.67 -5.67
C ILE A 282 -8.86 -31.90 -6.43
N ASN A 283 -7.61 -31.86 -6.90
CA ASN A 283 -6.99 -32.92 -7.68
C ASN A 283 -5.49 -33.10 -7.35
N PRO A 284 -5.18 -33.85 -6.28
CA PRO A 284 -3.79 -34.16 -5.87
C PRO A 284 -2.94 -34.90 -6.88
N ARG A 285 -3.57 -35.55 -7.86
CA ARG A 285 -2.90 -36.33 -8.91
C ARG A 285 -2.87 -35.60 -10.26
N ALA A 286 -3.11 -34.29 -10.27
CA ALA A 286 -3.06 -33.50 -11.49
C ALA A 286 -1.68 -33.60 -12.16
N THR A 287 -1.68 -33.86 -13.47
CA THR A 287 -0.46 -33.83 -14.29
C THR A 287 0.02 -32.38 -14.46
N GLU A 288 1.31 -32.19 -14.71
CA GLU A 288 1.90 -30.85 -14.92
C GLU A 288 1.20 -30.05 -16.02
N LYS A 289 0.81 -30.72 -17.12
CA LYS A 289 0.05 -30.08 -18.20
C LYS A 289 -1.31 -29.54 -17.71
N LYS A 290 -2.04 -30.30 -16.90
CA LYS A 290 -3.32 -29.87 -16.33
C LYS A 290 -3.12 -28.73 -15.33
N GLU A 291 -2.09 -28.83 -14.49
CA GLU A 291 -1.73 -27.78 -13.53
C GLU A 291 -1.44 -26.45 -14.25
N LEU A 292 -0.65 -26.47 -15.32
CA LEU A 292 -0.34 -25.29 -16.12
C LEU A 292 -1.58 -24.70 -16.82
N THR A 293 -2.46 -25.55 -17.35
CA THR A 293 -3.72 -25.07 -17.96
C THR A 293 -4.62 -24.40 -16.94
N VAL A 294 -4.79 -25.02 -15.75
CA VAL A 294 -5.59 -24.43 -14.66
C VAL A 294 -4.96 -23.12 -14.20
N ALA A 295 -3.63 -23.06 -14.05
CA ALA A 295 -2.94 -21.81 -13.70
C ALA A 295 -3.22 -20.68 -14.69
N ARG A 296 -3.16 -20.95 -16.00
CA ARG A 296 -3.46 -19.95 -17.05
C ARG A 296 -4.92 -19.50 -17.02
N ILE A 297 -5.86 -20.43 -16.85
CA ILE A 297 -7.30 -20.11 -16.75
C ILE A 297 -7.57 -19.27 -15.50
N SER A 298 -7.04 -19.69 -14.34
CA SER A 298 -7.15 -18.94 -13.08
C SER A 298 -6.54 -17.55 -13.20
N MET A 299 -5.39 -17.40 -13.86
CA MET A 299 -4.78 -16.09 -14.10
C MET A 299 -5.69 -15.16 -14.89
N VAL A 300 -6.27 -15.63 -16.01
CA VAL A 300 -7.21 -14.84 -16.82
C VAL A 300 -8.46 -14.49 -16.02
N ALA A 301 -9.04 -15.45 -15.30
CA ALA A 301 -10.22 -15.21 -14.47
C ALA A 301 -9.95 -14.19 -13.36
N ILE A 302 -8.83 -14.32 -12.64
CA ILE A 302 -8.42 -13.39 -11.57
C ILE A 302 -8.18 -12.00 -12.14
N ALA A 303 -7.51 -11.88 -13.30
CA ALA A 303 -7.29 -10.60 -13.94
C ALA A 303 -8.60 -9.93 -14.38
N PHE A 304 -9.55 -10.69 -14.93
CA PHE A 304 -10.87 -10.18 -15.31
C PHE A 304 -11.70 -9.70 -14.11
N ILE A 305 -11.74 -10.49 -13.03
CA ILE A 305 -12.43 -10.13 -11.78
C ILE A 305 -11.78 -8.88 -11.17
N SER A 306 -10.46 -8.87 -11.06
CA SER A 306 -9.70 -7.76 -10.49
C SER A 306 -9.83 -6.49 -11.33
N GLY A 307 -9.87 -6.63 -12.66
CA GLY A 307 -10.10 -5.54 -13.60
C GLY A 307 -11.49 -4.93 -13.47
N THR A 308 -12.52 -5.77 -13.41
CA THR A 308 -13.91 -5.31 -13.19
C THR A 308 -14.04 -4.58 -11.86
N LEU A 309 -13.48 -5.13 -10.77
CA LEU A 309 -13.49 -4.47 -9.47
C LEU A 309 -12.70 -3.14 -9.46
N ALA A 310 -11.60 -3.07 -10.20
CA ALA A 310 -10.83 -1.85 -10.36
C ALA A 310 -11.57 -0.78 -11.17
N TYR A 311 -12.29 -1.18 -12.22
CA TYR A 311 -13.17 -0.30 -12.98
C TYR A 311 -14.28 0.26 -12.09
N LEU A 312 -14.98 -0.59 -11.32
CA LEU A 312 -16.01 -0.13 -10.38
C LEU A 312 -15.46 0.83 -9.32
N MET A 313 -14.22 0.60 -8.87
CA MET A 313 -13.49 1.50 -7.98
C MET A 313 -13.16 2.85 -8.64
N ALA A 314 -12.85 2.87 -9.94
CA ALA A 314 -12.60 4.10 -10.67
C ALA A 314 -13.88 4.92 -10.89
N SER A 315 -14.98 4.25 -11.25
CA SER A 315 -16.25 4.90 -11.61
C SER A 315 -17.07 5.40 -10.43
N ASN A 316 -16.90 4.84 -9.22
CA ASN A 316 -17.77 5.14 -8.08
C ASN A 316 -16.96 5.40 -6.79
N PRO A 317 -16.99 6.63 -6.26
CA PRO A 317 -16.28 7.00 -5.02
C PRO A 317 -16.70 6.19 -3.78
N VAL A 318 -17.97 5.80 -3.67
CA VAL A 318 -18.49 5.00 -2.56
C VAL A 318 -17.89 3.59 -2.62
N ILE A 319 -17.88 2.97 -3.81
CA ILE A 319 -17.26 1.67 -4.02
C ILE A 319 -15.74 1.76 -3.77
N LYS A 320 -15.09 2.85 -4.18
CA LYS A 320 -13.67 3.10 -3.90
C LYS A 320 -13.37 3.08 -2.41
N ALA A 321 -14.14 3.82 -1.62
CA ALA A 321 -13.98 3.86 -0.18
C ALA A 321 -14.24 2.49 0.46
N TYR A 322 -15.26 1.77 -0.01
CA TYR A 322 -15.59 0.43 0.51
C TYR A 322 -14.47 -0.58 0.25
N ILE A 323 -13.97 -0.67 -0.99
CA ILE A 323 -12.89 -1.61 -1.32
C ILE A 323 -11.58 -1.24 -0.60
N ALA A 324 -11.27 0.05 -0.44
CA ALA A 324 -10.11 0.47 0.33
C ALA A 324 -10.20 0.02 1.80
N LYS A 325 -11.39 0.13 2.41
CA LYS A 325 -11.65 -0.36 3.77
C LYS A 325 -11.49 -1.88 3.87
N THR A 326 -12.05 -2.65 2.94
CA THR A 326 -11.95 -4.12 2.98
C THR A 326 -10.53 -4.62 2.79
N VAL A 327 -9.71 -3.96 1.96
CA VAL A 327 -8.27 -4.25 1.86
C VAL A 327 -7.57 -4.00 3.20
N ALA A 328 -7.86 -2.89 3.87
CA ALA A 328 -7.29 -2.62 5.19
C ALA A 328 -7.71 -3.66 6.25
N TRP A 329 -8.95 -4.15 6.19
CA TRP A 329 -9.40 -5.24 7.06
C TRP A 329 -8.71 -6.57 6.76
N ALA A 330 -8.40 -6.86 5.50
CA ALA A 330 -7.63 -8.06 5.16
C ALA A 330 -6.27 -8.09 5.88
N PHE A 331 -5.60 -6.94 6.02
CA PHE A 331 -4.38 -6.82 6.83
C PHE A 331 -4.64 -6.99 8.32
N ALA A 332 -5.71 -6.41 8.87
CA ALA A 332 -6.09 -6.60 10.27
C ALA A 332 -6.41 -8.08 10.59
N PHE A 333 -7.05 -8.79 9.66
CA PHE A 333 -7.32 -10.22 9.78
C PHE A 333 -6.04 -11.05 9.65
N ALA A 334 -5.15 -10.73 8.71
CA ALA A 334 -3.85 -11.40 8.60
C ALA A 334 -2.99 -11.18 9.86
N ALA A 335 -3.02 -9.97 10.44
CA ALA A 335 -2.36 -9.63 11.68
C ALA A 335 -2.90 -10.47 12.85
N SER A 336 -4.22 -10.62 12.96
CA SER A 336 -4.84 -11.39 14.06
C SER A 336 -4.74 -12.91 13.91
N THR A 337 -4.34 -13.44 12.75
CA THR A 337 -4.44 -14.87 12.45
C THR A 337 -3.11 -15.52 12.07
N LEU A 338 -2.61 -15.20 10.88
CA LEU A 338 -1.45 -15.84 10.26
C LEU A 338 -0.15 -15.45 10.97
N THR A 339 -0.06 -14.18 11.36
CA THR A 339 1.17 -13.60 11.88
C THR A 339 1.61 -14.22 13.21
N PRO A 340 0.75 -14.34 14.25
CA PRO A 340 1.05 -15.03 15.49
C PRO A 340 1.50 -16.48 15.28
N ALA A 341 0.76 -17.22 14.44
CA ALA A 341 1.04 -18.62 14.15
C ALA A 341 2.40 -18.78 13.47
N MET A 342 2.74 -17.88 12.54
CA MET A 342 4.05 -17.87 11.89
C MET A 342 5.19 -17.53 12.86
N ILE A 343 5.03 -16.49 13.69
CA ILE A 343 6.05 -16.10 14.67
C ILE A 343 6.35 -17.27 15.61
N LEU A 344 5.31 -17.84 16.22
CA LEU A 344 5.45 -18.95 17.17
C LEU A 344 5.99 -20.20 16.49
N GLY A 345 5.50 -20.56 15.30
CA GLY A 345 5.97 -21.72 14.55
C GLY A 345 7.45 -21.64 14.16
N LEU A 346 7.98 -20.43 13.91
CA LEU A 346 9.39 -20.23 13.54
C LEU A 346 10.32 -20.09 14.76
N HIS A 347 9.81 -19.59 15.90
CA HIS A 347 10.67 -19.22 17.03
C HIS A 347 10.48 -20.09 18.27
N TRP A 348 9.38 -20.83 18.40
CA TRP A 348 9.05 -21.58 19.60
C TRP A 348 8.85 -23.07 19.31
N LYS A 349 9.79 -23.90 19.78
CA LYS A 349 9.81 -25.37 19.51
C LYS A 349 8.57 -26.10 20.03
N ARG A 350 7.87 -25.52 21.02
CA ARG A 350 6.70 -26.10 21.66
C ARG A 350 5.39 -25.76 20.92
N ALA A 351 5.42 -24.90 19.90
CA ALA A 351 4.26 -24.54 19.10
C ALA A 351 3.66 -25.79 18.42
N THR A 352 2.39 -26.07 18.69
CA THR A 352 1.66 -27.23 18.16
C THR A 352 0.69 -26.82 17.04
N LYS A 353 0.30 -27.77 16.19
CA LYS A 353 -0.71 -27.52 15.14
C LYS A 353 -2.06 -27.15 15.76
N GLU A 354 -2.42 -27.77 16.89
CA GLU A 354 -3.66 -27.51 17.63
C GLU A 354 -3.65 -26.09 18.20
N GLY A 355 -2.53 -25.65 18.78
CA GLY A 355 -2.36 -24.28 19.27
C GLY A 355 -2.45 -23.25 18.16
N ALA A 356 -1.81 -23.51 17.01
CA ALA A 356 -1.91 -22.64 15.85
C ALA A 356 -3.35 -22.51 15.33
N ILE A 357 -4.07 -23.63 15.17
CA ILE A 357 -5.47 -23.63 14.70
C ILE A 357 -6.37 -22.91 15.69
N ALA A 358 -6.26 -23.21 16.99
CA ALA A 358 -7.07 -22.56 18.03
C ALA A 358 -6.80 -21.06 18.09
N GLY A 359 -5.53 -20.64 18.07
CA GLY A 359 -5.15 -19.24 18.03
C GLY A 359 -5.71 -18.51 16.81
N MET A 360 -5.63 -19.11 15.62
CA MET A 360 -6.19 -18.54 14.39
C MET A 360 -7.71 -18.38 14.45
N ILE A 361 -8.43 -19.39 14.96
CA ILE A 361 -9.89 -19.34 15.11
C ILE A 361 -10.29 -18.23 16.10
N VAL A 362 -9.65 -18.19 17.28
CA VAL A 362 -9.99 -17.17 18.28
C VAL A 362 -9.58 -15.77 17.81
N GLY A 363 -8.44 -15.64 17.12
CA GLY A 363 -8.02 -14.38 16.49
C GLY A 363 -9.06 -13.82 15.53
N LEU A 364 -9.62 -14.66 14.63
CA LEU A 364 -10.75 -14.27 13.77
C LEU A 364 -12.01 -13.97 14.57
N ALA A 365 -12.34 -14.79 15.56
CA ALA A 365 -13.53 -14.60 16.38
C ALA A 365 -13.50 -13.28 17.18
N VAL A 366 -12.32 -12.76 17.50
CA VAL A 366 -12.15 -11.43 18.10
C VAL A 366 -12.15 -10.33 17.05
N ALA A 367 -11.49 -10.54 15.91
CA ALA A 367 -11.30 -9.49 14.91
C ALA A 367 -12.55 -9.23 14.06
N VAL A 368 -13.18 -10.29 13.53
CA VAL A 368 -14.27 -10.17 12.55
C VAL A 368 -15.52 -9.51 13.13
N PRO A 369 -16.08 -9.94 14.28
CA PRO A 369 -17.28 -9.32 14.83
C PRO A 369 -17.07 -7.84 15.12
N TYR A 370 -15.91 -7.46 15.67
CA TYR A 370 -15.58 -6.05 15.94
C TYR A 370 -15.49 -5.23 14.66
N VAL A 371 -14.70 -5.68 13.69
CA VAL A 371 -14.48 -4.97 12.42
C VAL A 371 -15.80 -4.77 11.68
N VAL A 372 -16.62 -5.82 11.58
CA VAL A 372 -17.92 -5.76 10.91
C VAL A 372 -18.90 -4.90 11.68
N GLY A 373 -19.03 -5.09 13.00
CA GLY A 373 -19.99 -4.35 13.81
C GLY A 373 -19.67 -2.86 13.89
N VAL A 374 -18.41 -2.49 14.07
CA VAL A 374 -17.99 -1.07 14.07
C VAL A 374 -18.10 -0.45 12.67
N SER A 375 -17.77 -1.20 11.61
CA SER A 375 -17.90 -0.66 10.25
C SER A 375 -19.34 -0.46 9.80
N LEU A 376 -20.26 -1.32 10.23
CA LEU A 376 -21.68 -1.24 9.85
C LEU A 376 -22.48 -0.34 10.81
N GLY A 377 -21.84 0.19 11.87
CA GLY A 377 -22.49 1.06 12.86
C GLY A 377 -23.33 0.31 13.89
N TYR A 378 -23.24 -1.02 13.96
CA TYR A 378 -23.90 -1.82 15.00
C TYR A 378 -23.20 -1.73 16.36
N MET A 379 -21.92 -1.35 16.38
CA MET A 379 -21.13 -1.19 17.61
C MET A 379 -20.36 0.13 17.57
N GLU A 380 -20.34 0.82 18.71
CA GLU A 380 -19.41 1.93 18.90
C GLU A 380 -17.98 1.40 19.11
N PRO A 381 -16.95 2.08 18.58
CA PRO A 381 -15.57 1.76 18.86
C PRO A 381 -15.27 1.73 20.36
N VAL A 382 -14.64 0.65 20.82
CA VAL A 382 -14.21 0.50 22.22
C VAL A 382 -13.15 1.55 22.53
N SER A 383 -13.29 2.19 23.69
CA SER A 383 -12.35 3.20 24.17
C SER A 383 -11.27 2.58 25.04
N ILE A 384 -10.00 2.73 24.66
CA ILE A 384 -8.83 2.30 25.43
C ILE A 384 -7.99 3.53 25.73
N ALA A 385 -7.62 3.75 27.00
CA ALA A 385 -6.88 4.93 27.45
C ALA A 385 -7.52 6.27 26.99
N GLY A 386 -8.86 6.34 27.00
CA GLY A 386 -9.61 7.52 26.57
C GLY A 386 -9.69 7.74 25.05
N GLN A 387 -9.16 6.83 24.24
CA GLN A 387 -9.13 6.93 22.77
C GLN A 387 -9.93 5.81 22.11
N LYS A 388 -10.71 6.14 21.07
CA LYS A 388 -11.56 5.18 20.35
C LYS A 388 -10.69 4.30 19.43
N ILE A 389 -10.73 2.99 19.61
CA ILE A 389 -9.94 2.06 18.81
C ILE A 389 -10.70 1.64 17.55
N GLY A 390 -10.14 1.93 16.39
CA GLY A 390 -10.75 1.67 15.09
C GLY A 390 -10.65 0.21 14.65
N THR A 391 -11.27 -0.07 13.51
CA THR A 391 -11.37 -1.42 12.91
C THR A 391 -10.00 -2.01 12.56
N ILE A 392 -9.07 -1.21 12.03
CA ILE A 392 -7.72 -1.69 11.68
C ILE A 392 -6.88 -1.96 12.94
N ALA A 393 -6.85 -1.00 13.88
CA ALA A 393 -6.13 -1.12 15.14
C ALA A 393 -6.53 -2.38 15.94
N TRP A 394 -7.79 -2.79 15.86
CA TRP A 394 -8.29 -4.00 16.51
C TRP A 394 -7.59 -5.29 16.05
N GLY A 395 -6.95 -5.28 14.87
CA GLY A 395 -6.09 -6.37 14.41
C GLY A 395 -4.95 -6.69 15.38
N VAL A 396 -4.42 -5.69 16.10
CA VAL A 396 -3.40 -5.89 17.15
C VAL A 396 -3.97 -6.62 18.36
N ILE A 397 -5.22 -6.31 18.75
CA ILE A 397 -5.89 -7.00 19.85
C ILE A 397 -6.10 -8.47 19.49
N GLY A 398 -6.58 -8.75 18.28
CA GLY A 398 -6.69 -10.11 17.77
C GLY A 398 -5.33 -10.84 17.70
N PHE A 399 -4.25 -10.14 17.33
CA PHE A 399 -2.89 -10.69 17.34
C PHE A 399 -2.46 -11.14 18.75
N ILE A 400 -2.68 -10.29 19.77
CA ILE A 400 -2.32 -10.60 21.16
C ILE A 400 -3.13 -11.80 21.66
N VAL A 401 -4.45 -11.80 21.44
CA VAL A 401 -5.32 -12.91 21.87
C VAL A 401 -4.91 -14.21 21.20
N ASN A 402 -4.61 -14.20 19.90
CA ASN A 402 -4.13 -15.38 19.20
C ASN A 402 -2.82 -15.90 19.81
N ILE A 403 -1.82 -15.04 20.08
CA ILE A 403 -0.58 -15.47 20.75
C ILE A 403 -0.89 -16.17 22.07
N VAL A 404 -1.73 -15.57 22.92
CA VAL A 404 -2.07 -16.12 24.23
C VAL A 404 -2.75 -17.48 24.10
N VAL A 405 -3.79 -17.59 23.27
CA VAL A 405 -4.52 -18.84 23.06
C VAL A 405 -3.63 -19.91 22.45
N ASN A 406 -2.82 -19.54 21.46
CA ASN A 406 -1.88 -20.45 20.81
C ASN A 406 -0.88 -21.02 21.83
N ILE A 407 -0.29 -20.17 22.66
CA ILE A 407 0.62 -20.60 23.73
C ILE A 407 -0.08 -21.55 24.71
N ILE A 408 -1.25 -21.17 25.23
CA ILE A 408 -1.99 -21.97 26.21
C ILE A 408 -2.34 -23.34 25.62
N VAL A 409 -2.95 -23.39 24.44
CA VAL A 409 -3.38 -24.64 23.80
C VAL A 409 -2.16 -25.49 23.41
N SER A 410 -1.06 -24.88 22.96
CA SER A 410 0.19 -25.61 22.71
C SER A 410 0.75 -26.25 23.98
N LEU A 411 0.71 -25.57 25.12
CA LEU A 411 1.16 -26.15 26.39
C LEU A 411 0.22 -27.28 26.87
N MET A 412 -1.08 -27.19 26.58
CA MET A 412 -2.08 -28.20 26.94
C MET A 412 -2.12 -29.42 26.01
N THR A 413 -1.51 -29.35 24.82
CA THR A 413 -1.53 -30.41 23.81
C THR A 413 -0.19 -31.13 23.72
N SER A 414 -0.16 -32.32 23.13
CA SER A 414 1.06 -33.12 23.00
C SER A 414 2.20 -32.37 22.30
N GLU A 415 3.43 -32.64 22.73
CA GLU A 415 4.61 -32.02 22.13
C GLU A 415 4.73 -32.34 20.63
N PRO A 416 5.19 -31.37 19.81
CA PRO A 416 5.50 -31.65 18.41
C PRO A 416 6.55 -32.76 18.32
N PRO A 417 6.50 -33.62 17.27
CA PRO A 417 7.51 -34.65 17.06
C PRO A 417 8.93 -34.05 17.06
N LYS A 418 9.92 -34.79 17.60
CA LYS A 418 11.33 -34.31 17.68
C LYS A 418 11.86 -33.75 16.37
N LYS A 419 11.54 -34.39 15.24
CA LYS A 419 11.89 -33.93 13.89
C LYS A 419 11.41 -32.50 13.59
N VAL A 420 10.23 -32.11 14.09
CA VAL A 420 9.69 -30.75 13.93
C VAL A 420 10.43 -29.77 14.84
N GLN A 421 10.73 -30.17 16.08
CA GLN A 421 11.50 -29.34 17.02
C GLN A 421 12.92 -29.06 16.49
N GLU A 422 13.58 -30.11 15.97
CA GLU A 422 14.89 -30.01 15.32
C GLU A 422 14.84 -29.13 14.07
N LEU A 423 13.77 -29.19 13.27
CA LEU A 423 13.59 -28.31 12.12
C LEU A 423 13.55 -26.83 12.55
N VAL A 424 12.80 -26.51 13.61
CA VAL A 424 12.74 -25.15 14.17
C VAL A 424 14.12 -24.67 14.65
N GLU A 425 14.95 -25.55 15.19
CA GLU A 425 16.34 -25.23 15.55
C GLU A 425 17.24 -25.02 14.33
N GLN A 426 17.15 -25.89 13.34
CA GLN A 426 17.95 -25.84 12.12
C GLN A 426 17.65 -24.60 11.27
N ILE A 427 16.42 -24.07 11.31
CA ILE A 427 16.09 -22.80 10.65
C ILE A 427 16.89 -21.64 11.26
N LYS A 428 17.22 -21.69 12.56
CA LYS A 428 17.93 -20.61 13.27
C LYS A 428 19.44 -20.65 13.05
N VAL A 429 20.02 -21.85 12.91
CA VAL A 429 21.46 -22.03 12.77
C VAL A 429 21.79 -22.43 11.33
N PRO A 430 22.58 -21.63 10.57
CA PRO A 430 22.97 -22.02 9.22
C PRO A 430 23.86 -23.26 9.31
N VAL A 431 23.27 -24.44 9.06
CA VAL A 431 24.03 -25.67 8.96
C VAL A 431 24.89 -25.55 7.70
N LYS A 432 26.22 -25.62 7.86
CA LYS A 432 27.12 -25.85 6.72
C LYS A 432 26.74 -27.19 6.12
N ARG A 433 26.05 -27.18 4.98
CA ARG A 433 25.96 -28.34 4.11
C ARG A 433 27.07 -28.27 3.09
#